data_AF-Q8L892-F1
#
_entry.id   AF-Q8L892-F1
#
_cell.length_a   1.000
_cell.length_b   1.000
_cell.length_c   1.000
_cell.angle_alpha   90.00
_cell.angle_beta   90.00
_cell.angle_gamma   90.00
#
_symmetry.space_group_name_H-M   'P 1'
#
loop_
_entity.id
_entity.type
_entity.pdbx_description
1 polymer ?
#
loop_
_entity_poly.entity_id
_entity_poly.type
_entity_poly.pdbx_seq_one_letter_code
_entity_poly.pdbx_strand_id
1 'polypeptide(L)'
;YGNTLSISEIKMADIPDVDLSSLGVTNFGNFSVEVVDPVSDYLELMENVFDFPLIRSLLSRSDFRFVFDAMHAVTGAYAKPIFVEKLGAKPDSILNGVPLEDFGHGHPDPNLTYARDLVAIMYGENGPDFGAASDGDGDRNMILGKGFFVTPSDSVAIIAANAQEAIPYFKSGPKGLARSMPTSGALDRVAEKFKLPFFEVPTGWKFFGNLMDAES
;
A
#
# COMPACT_ATOMS: atom_id res chain seq x y z
N TYR A 1 7.34 31.24 -4.29
CA TYR A 1 7.31 32.37 -5.26
C TYR A 1 8.43 33.40 -5.04
N GLY A 2 8.81 33.74 -3.80
CA GLY A 2 9.90 34.70 -3.55
C GLY A 2 11.29 34.24 -4.04
N ASN A 3 11.61 32.95 -3.87
CA ASN A 3 12.94 32.41 -4.22
C ASN A 3 13.15 32.17 -5.72
N THR A 4 12.08 32.13 -6.53
CA THR A 4 12.19 31.99 -7.99
C THR A 4 12.53 33.31 -8.68
N LEU A 5 12.43 34.45 -7.98
CA LEU A 5 12.75 35.79 -8.49
C LEU A 5 14.20 36.21 -8.20
N SER A 6 14.94 35.44 -7.40
CA SER A 6 16.32 35.75 -6.97
C SER A 6 17.39 34.83 -7.59
N ILE A 7 16.99 33.85 -8.39
CA ILE A 7 17.94 32.98 -9.13
C ILE A 7 18.59 33.82 -10.23
N SER A 8 19.89 34.07 -10.09
CA SER A 8 20.68 34.87 -11.02
C SER A 8 21.57 34.02 -11.94
N GLU A 9 21.84 32.76 -11.57
CA GLU A 9 22.62 31.82 -12.36
C GLU A 9 22.12 30.38 -12.18
N ILE A 10 22.26 29.56 -13.23
CA ILE A 10 22.08 28.11 -13.20
C ILE A 10 23.43 27.49 -13.55
N LYS A 11 24.01 26.73 -12.62
CA LYS A 11 25.24 25.96 -12.88
C LYS A 11 24.85 24.58 -13.39
N MET A 12 25.28 24.25 -14.59
CA MET A 12 25.07 22.96 -15.21
C MET A 12 26.42 22.24 -15.34
N ALA A 13 26.45 20.97 -14.97
CA ALA A 13 27.57 20.08 -15.24
C ALA A 13 27.19 19.16 -16.41
N ASP A 14 28.15 18.89 -17.29
CA ASP A 14 27.98 17.94 -18.38
C ASP A 14 28.32 16.54 -17.85
N ILE A 15 27.29 15.80 -17.45
CA ILE A 15 27.39 14.48 -16.83
C ILE A 15 26.61 13.50 -17.72
N PRO A 16 27.17 12.33 -18.07
CA PRO A 16 26.45 11.35 -18.87
C PRO A 16 25.27 10.76 -18.09
N ASP A 17 24.26 10.30 -18.83
CA ASP A 17 23.09 9.63 -18.24
C ASP A 17 23.52 8.41 -17.41
N VAL A 18 22.93 8.28 -16.22
CA VAL A 18 23.13 7.12 -15.35
C VAL A 18 22.18 6.00 -15.80
N ASP A 19 22.72 4.80 -15.98
CA ASP A 19 21.90 3.61 -16.24
C ASP A 19 21.07 3.25 -15.00
N LEU A 20 19.78 3.58 -15.04
CA LEU A 20 18.83 3.30 -13.95
C LEU A 20 18.43 1.81 -13.86
N SER A 21 18.87 0.96 -14.80
CA SER A 21 18.61 -0.48 -14.76
C SER A 21 19.66 -1.27 -13.96
N SER A 22 20.76 -0.62 -13.58
CA SER A 22 21.88 -1.23 -12.87
C SER A 22 22.03 -0.65 -11.47
N LEU A 23 21.85 -1.48 -10.44
CA LEU A 23 22.03 -1.08 -9.04
C LEU A 23 23.48 -0.69 -8.75
N GLY A 24 23.66 0.31 -7.88
CA GLY A 24 24.96 0.71 -7.35
C GLY A 24 25.25 2.21 -7.47
N VAL A 25 26.47 2.59 -7.09
CA VAL A 25 26.92 3.98 -7.02
C VAL A 25 27.76 4.34 -8.25
N THR A 26 27.34 5.36 -8.98
CA THR A 26 28.10 6.01 -10.06
C THR A 26 28.68 7.33 -9.55
N ASN A 27 30.00 7.51 -9.70
CA ASN A 27 30.71 8.69 -9.20
C ASN A 27 31.10 9.66 -10.34
N PHE A 28 30.85 10.94 -10.11
CA PHE A 28 31.20 12.08 -10.97
C PHE A 28 32.03 13.10 -10.18
N GLY A 29 33.29 12.75 -9.90
CA GLY A 29 34.16 13.55 -9.05
C GLY A 29 33.64 13.59 -7.61
N ASN A 30 33.18 14.76 -7.15
CA ASN A 30 32.63 14.96 -5.80
C ASN A 30 31.10 14.78 -5.72
N PHE A 31 30.46 14.44 -6.84
CA PHE A 31 29.03 14.14 -6.92
C PHE A 31 28.86 12.65 -7.18
N SER A 32 27.84 12.01 -6.60
CA SER A 32 27.53 10.61 -6.83
C SER A 32 26.03 10.41 -7.03
N VAL A 33 25.68 9.41 -7.82
CA VAL A 33 24.31 8.93 -8.03
C VAL A 33 24.26 7.48 -7.61
N GLU A 34 23.34 7.13 -6.71
CA GLU A 34 23.12 5.76 -6.26
C GLU A 34 21.77 5.27 -6.80
N VAL A 35 21.80 4.20 -7.59
CA VAL A 35 20.61 3.50 -8.06
C VAL A 35 20.33 2.37 -7.08
N VAL A 36 19.18 2.48 -6.38
CA VAL A 36 18.75 1.53 -5.36
C VAL A 36 17.61 0.65 -5.87
N ASP A 37 17.46 -0.55 -5.28
CA ASP A 37 16.30 -1.38 -5.53
C ASP A 37 15.06 -0.73 -4.90
N PRO A 38 13.99 -0.43 -5.66
CA PRO A 38 12.80 0.20 -5.11
C PRO A 38 12.01 -0.69 -4.13
N VAL A 39 12.28 -2.01 -4.07
CA VAL A 39 11.46 -2.97 -3.32
C VAL A 39 12.14 -3.51 -2.04
N SER A 40 13.46 -3.73 -2.05
CA SER A 40 14.17 -4.43 -0.97
C SER A 40 13.89 -3.88 0.43
N ASP A 41 14.07 -2.59 0.66
CA ASP A 41 13.89 -1.97 2.00
C ASP A 41 12.43 -2.05 2.47
N TYR A 42 11.48 -1.85 1.55
CA TYR A 42 10.05 -1.96 1.84
C TYR A 42 9.69 -3.40 2.23
N LEU A 43 10.23 -4.38 1.50
CA LEU A 43 9.98 -5.79 1.76
C LEU A 43 10.54 -6.22 3.11
N GLU A 44 11.74 -5.77 3.48
CA GLU A 44 12.31 -6.00 4.81
C GLU A 44 11.43 -5.39 5.90
N LEU A 45 10.92 -4.18 5.71
CA LEU A 45 9.96 -3.57 6.64
C LEU A 45 8.70 -4.42 6.78
N MET A 46 8.12 -4.91 5.68
CA MET A 46 6.92 -5.74 5.71
C MET A 46 7.14 -7.07 6.44
N GLU A 47 8.30 -7.70 6.27
CA GLU A 47 8.69 -8.92 7.00
C GLU A 47 8.80 -8.68 8.52
N ASN A 48 9.18 -7.46 8.94
CA ASN A 48 9.22 -7.07 10.34
C ASN A 48 7.82 -6.73 10.91
N VAL A 49 6.91 -6.25 10.06
CA VAL A 49 5.55 -5.81 10.48
C VAL A 49 4.59 -6.99 10.58
N PHE A 50 4.67 -7.95 9.64
CA PHE A 50 3.71 -9.05 9.47
C PHE A 50 4.33 -10.44 9.65
N ASP A 51 3.51 -11.42 10.05
CA ASP A 51 3.92 -12.82 10.11
C ASP A 51 3.85 -13.46 8.72
N PHE A 52 4.95 -13.34 7.96
CA PHE A 52 5.07 -13.91 6.61
C PHE A 52 4.87 -15.44 6.58
N PRO A 53 5.43 -16.23 7.52
CA PRO A 53 5.13 -17.66 7.61
C PRO A 53 3.62 -17.97 7.72
N LEU A 54 2.89 -17.23 8.55
CA LEU A 54 1.45 -17.41 8.71
C LEU A 54 0.69 -17.05 7.43
N ILE A 55 1.04 -15.94 6.78
CA ILE A 55 0.43 -15.52 5.51
C ILE A 55 0.72 -16.54 4.41
N ARG A 56 1.95 -17.05 4.31
CA ARG A 56 2.33 -18.11 3.37
C ARG A 56 1.52 -19.39 3.60
N SER A 57 1.30 -19.77 4.86
CA SER A 57 0.44 -20.91 5.21
C SER A 57 -0.99 -20.70 4.70
N LEU A 58 -1.55 -19.50 4.87
CA LEU A 58 -2.87 -19.13 4.33
C LEU A 58 -2.91 -19.24 2.80
N LEU A 59 -1.94 -18.66 2.08
CA LEU A 59 -1.90 -18.66 0.62
C LEU A 59 -1.63 -20.05 0.01
N SER A 60 -1.04 -20.96 0.78
CA SER A 60 -0.79 -22.35 0.36
C SER A 60 -2.02 -23.24 0.48
N ARG A 61 -3.09 -22.79 1.14
CA ARG A 61 -4.31 -23.56 1.32
C ARG A 61 -5.05 -23.72 -0.01
N SER A 62 -5.50 -24.94 -0.29
CA SER A 62 -6.28 -25.24 -1.50
C SER A 62 -7.69 -24.62 -1.51
N ASP A 63 -8.20 -24.27 -0.33
CA ASP A 63 -9.52 -23.65 -0.12
C ASP A 63 -9.47 -22.13 0.03
N PHE A 64 -8.33 -21.49 -0.27
CA PHE A 64 -8.18 -20.04 -0.25
C PHE A 64 -7.60 -19.53 -1.57
N ARG A 65 -8.28 -18.57 -2.20
CA ARG A 65 -7.82 -17.90 -3.42
C ARG A 65 -7.79 -16.39 -3.23
N PHE A 66 -6.72 -15.81 -3.75
CA PHE A 66 -6.38 -14.41 -3.64
C PHE A 66 -6.12 -13.82 -5.03
N VAL A 67 -6.57 -12.58 -5.23
CA VAL A 67 -6.24 -11.77 -6.42
C VAL A 67 -5.89 -10.34 -6.00
N PHE A 68 -4.83 -9.79 -6.58
CA PHE A 68 -4.42 -8.39 -6.43
C PHE A 68 -4.33 -7.72 -7.81
N ASP A 69 -5.04 -6.61 -7.98
CA ASP A 69 -4.97 -5.79 -9.18
C ASP A 69 -4.09 -4.56 -8.92
N ALA A 70 -2.92 -4.54 -9.56
CA ALA A 70 -1.99 -3.42 -9.46
C ALA A 70 -2.34 -2.27 -10.40
N MET A 71 -3.38 -2.38 -11.23
CA MET A 71 -3.88 -1.33 -12.13
C MET A 71 -2.80 -0.73 -13.05
N HIS A 72 -1.79 -1.51 -13.45
CA HIS A 72 -0.61 -1.06 -14.21
C HIS A 72 0.19 0.06 -13.53
N ALA A 73 0.04 0.19 -12.21
CA ALA A 73 0.68 1.19 -11.39
C ALA A 73 1.98 0.68 -10.76
N VAL A 74 2.65 1.55 -9.99
CA VAL A 74 3.95 1.27 -9.38
C VAL A 74 3.93 0.05 -8.46
N THR A 75 2.79 -0.23 -7.81
CA THR A 75 2.61 -1.39 -6.91
C THR A 75 2.79 -2.74 -7.61
N GLY A 76 2.72 -2.79 -8.94
CA GLY A 76 3.03 -3.99 -9.72
C GLY A 76 4.49 -4.47 -9.53
N ALA A 77 5.43 -3.52 -9.39
CA ALA A 77 6.83 -3.84 -9.11
C ALA A 77 7.03 -4.51 -7.74
N TYR A 78 6.15 -4.22 -6.78
CA TYR A 78 6.17 -4.78 -5.42
C TYR A 78 5.38 -6.09 -5.33
N ALA A 79 4.30 -6.22 -6.10
CA ALA A 79 3.35 -7.32 -6.00
C ALA A 79 4.00 -8.69 -6.22
N LYS A 80 4.84 -8.83 -7.26
CA LYS A 80 5.50 -10.11 -7.55
C LYS A 80 6.55 -10.48 -6.48
N PRO A 81 7.52 -9.63 -6.13
CA PRO A 81 8.46 -9.93 -5.05
C PRO A 81 7.78 -10.31 -3.72
N ILE A 82 6.74 -9.56 -3.32
CA ILE A 82 6.06 -9.79 -2.05
C ILE A 82 5.13 -11.00 -2.13
N PHE A 83 4.11 -10.97 -2.98
CA PHE A 83 3.06 -11.99 -2.97
C PHE A 83 3.51 -13.31 -3.56
N VAL A 84 4.28 -13.31 -4.65
CA VAL A 84 4.67 -14.54 -5.35
C VAL A 84 5.96 -15.09 -4.79
N GLU A 85 7.03 -14.29 -4.78
CA GLU A 85 8.38 -14.80 -4.47
C GLU A 85 8.57 -15.06 -2.97
N LYS A 86 8.09 -14.14 -2.10
CA LYS A 86 8.21 -14.30 -0.64
C LYS A 86 7.05 -15.08 -0.02
N LEU A 87 5.81 -14.76 -0.39
CA LEU A 87 4.62 -15.35 0.23
C LEU A 87 4.07 -16.60 -0.49
N GLY A 88 4.57 -16.91 -1.70
CA GLY A 88 4.22 -18.15 -2.40
C GLY A 88 2.85 -18.16 -3.08
N ALA A 89 2.25 -16.99 -3.33
CA ALA A 89 1.08 -16.88 -4.19
C ALA A 89 1.38 -17.36 -5.61
N LYS A 90 0.34 -17.74 -6.35
CA LYS A 90 0.51 -18.08 -7.76
C LYS A 90 0.71 -16.80 -8.59
N PRO A 91 1.50 -16.82 -9.66
CA PRO A 91 1.69 -15.64 -10.51
C PRO A 91 0.39 -15.07 -11.11
N ASP A 92 -0.62 -15.91 -11.35
CA ASP A 92 -1.94 -15.52 -11.85
C ASP A 92 -2.83 -14.85 -10.79
N SER A 93 -2.40 -14.79 -9.53
CA SER A 93 -3.01 -13.96 -8.50
C SER A 93 -2.76 -12.46 -8.70
N ILE A 94 -1.88 -12.06 -9.62
CA ILE A 94 -1.59 -10.64 -9.88
C ILE A 94 -2.20 -10.24 -11.23
N LEU A 95 -3.13 -9.29 -11.20
CA LEU A 95 -3.69 -8.62 -12.37
C LEU A 95 -2.94 -7.30 -12.60
N ASN A 96 -2.74 -6.97 -13.88
CA ASN A 96 -2.16 -5.70 -14.30
C ASN A 96 -0.83 -5.35 -13.57
N GLY A 97 -0.04 -6.37 -13.22
CA GLY A 97 1.15 -6.26 -12.38
C GLY A 97 2.39 -5.65 -13.04
N VAL A 98 2.32 -5.28 -14.32
CA VAL A 98 3.40 -4.61 -15.04
C VAL A 98 3.09 -3.11 -15.08
N PRO A 99 3.93 -2.24 -14.47
CA PRO A 99 3.76 -0.80 -14.55
C PRO A 99 3.82 -0.30 -15.99
N LEU A 100 2.90 0.59 -16.38
CA LEU A 100 2.84 1.23 -17.70
C LEU A 100 2.70 2.75 -17.56
N GLU A 101 3.36 3.52 -18.44
CA GLU A 101 3.32 4.99 -18.40
C GLU A 101 1.90 5.57 -18.57
N ASP A 102 1.02 4.84 -19.25
CA ASP A 102 -0.36 5.21 -19.52
C ASP A 102 -1.37 4.41 -18.68
N PHE A 103 -0.91 3.62 -17.71
CA PHE A 103 -1.70 2.73 -16.88
C PHE A 103 -2.64 1.79 -17.67
N GLY A 104 -2.25 1.38 -18.89
CA GLY A 104 -3.09 0.57 -19.77
C GLY A 104 -4.34 1.32 -20.26
N HIS A 105 -4.24 2.65 -20.38
CA HIS A 105 -5.34 3.58 -20.68
C HIS A 105 -6.44 3.62 -19.60
N GLY A 106 -6.18 3.07 -18.41
CA GLY A 106 -7.08 3.08 -17.26
C GLY A 106 -6.90 4.28 -16.34
N HIS A 107 -7.69 4.31 -15.27
CA HIS A 107 -7.50 5.22 -14.15
C HIS A 107 -7.05 4.42 -12.93
N PRO A 108 -5.79 4.56 -12.45
CA PRO A 108 -5.28 3.83 -11.30
C PRO A 108 -5.83 4.45 -10.00
N ASP A 109 -7.14 4.32 -9.80
CA ASP A 109 -7.89 4.80 -8.64
C ASP A 109 -8.87 3.70 -8.20
N PRO A 110 -8.58 2.97 -7.11
CA PRO A 110 -9.25 1.71 -6.79
C PRO A 110 -10.62 1.99 -6.17
N ASN A 111 -11.64 1.98 -7.02
CA ASN A 111 -13.04 2.10 -6.63
C ASN A 111 -13.93 1.21 -7.52
N LEU A 112 -15.21 1.05 -7.16
CA LEU A 112 -16.16 0.20 -7.89
C LEU A 112 -16.39 0.60 -9.36
N THR A 113 -16.02 1.83 -9.75
CA THR A 113 -16.15 2.36 -11.10
C THR A 113 -14.94 2.10 -11.98
N TYR A 114 -13.72 2.18 -11.44
CA TYR A 114 -12.48 1.99 -12.22
C TYR A 114 -11.90 0.58 -12.09
N ALA A 115 -12.02 -0.07 -10.94
CA ALA A 115 -11.60 -1.46 -10.73
C ALA A 115 -12.70 -2.47 -11.10
N ARG A 116 -13.41 -2.22 -12.21
CA ARG A 116 -14.57 -3.04 -12.64
C ARG A 116 -14.20 -4.49 -12.91
N ASP A 117 -13.03 -4.73 -13.48
CA ASP A 117 -12.58 -6.07 -13.82
C ASP A 117 -12.36 -6.90 -12.57
N LEU A 118 -11.68 -6.34 -11.55
CA LEU A 118 -11.54 -6.97 -10.25
C LEU A 118 -12.91 -7.22 -9.60
N VAL A 119 -13.82 -6.24 -9.61
CA VAL A 119 -15.19 -6.42 -9.07
C VAL A 119 -15.92 -7.56 -9.80
N ALA A 120 -15.86 -7.62 -11.12
CA ALA A 120 -16.49 -8.68 -11.90
C ALA A 120 -15.94 -10.07 -11.55
N ILE A 121 -14.62 -10.18 -11.35
CA ILE A 121 -13.96 -11.42 -10.90
C ILE A 121 -14.47 -11.82 -9.51
N MET A 122 -14.50 -10.88 -8.56
CA MET A 122 -14.88 -11.16 -7.17
C MET A 122 -16.37 -11.49 -6.99
N TYR A 123 -17.24 -10.97 -7.87
CA TYR A 123 -18.69 -11.23 -7.88
C TYR A 123 -19.10 -12.38 -8.81
N GLY A 124 -18.15 -13.03 -9.50
CA GLY A 124 -18.41 -14.22 -10.29
C GLY A 124 -18.76 -15.44 -9.45
N GLU A 125 -19.47 -16.42 -10.03
CA GLU A 125 -19.89 -17.66 -9.36
C GLU A 125 -18.70 -18.42 -8.72
N ASN A 126 -17.56 -18.43 -9.41
CA ASN A 126 -16.29 -18.99 -8.95
C ASN A 126 -15.29 -17.89 -8.52
N GLY A 127 -15.78 -16.77 -7.98
CA GLY A 127 -14.94 -15.67 -7.50
C GLY A 127 -13.98 -16.08 -6.37
N PRO A 128 -12.75 -15.51 -6.32
CA PRO A 128 -11.78 -15.73 -5.23
C PRO A 128 -12.34 -15.35 -3.86
N ASP A 129 -11.64 -15.75 -2.80
CA ASP A 129 -12.04 -15.50 -1.41
C ASP A 129 -11.63 -14.10 -0.95
N PHE A 130 -10.52 -13.58 -1.50
CA PHE A 130 -10.01 -12.23 -1.24
C PHE A 130 -9.55 -11.55 -2.52
N GLY A 131 -9.93 -10.28 -2.67
CA GLY A 131 -9.52 -9.40 -3.76
C GLY A 131 -9.02 -8.07 -3.22
N ALA A 132 -7.98 -7.51 -3.82
CA ALA A 132 -7.54 -6.15 -3.52
C ALA A 132 -7.06 -5.41 -4.76
N ALA A 133 -7.16 -4.08 -4.75
CA ALA A 133 -6.55 -3.19 -5.74
C ALA A 133 -5.84 -2.03 -5.05
N SER A 134 -4.86 -1.42 -5.73
CA SER A 134 -4.15 -0.23 -5.27
C SER A 134 -4.11 0.85 -6.35
N ASP A 135 -3.79 2.07 -5.94
CA ASP A 135 -3.79 3.24 -6.83
C ASP A 135 -2.41 3.51 -7.45
N GLY A 136 -2.29 4.65 -8.15
CA GLY A 136 -1.14 5.00 -8.98
C GLY A 136 0.22 4.97 -8.28
N ASP A 137 0.29 5.50 -7.06
CA ASP A 137 1.51 5.58 -6.24
C ASP A 137 1.52 4.59 -5.05
N GLY A 138 0.39 3.92 -4.79
CA GLY A 138 0.29 2.83 -3.83
C GLY A 138 -0.09 3.24 -2.42
N ASP A 139 -0.57 4.46 -2.20
CA ASP A 139 -1.00 4.96 -0.89
C ASP A 139 -2.46 4.62 -0.54
N ARG A 140 -3.25 4.18 -1.53
CA ARG A 140 -4.65 3.76 -1.36
C ARG A 140 -4.87 2.30 -1.75
N ASN A 141 -5.91 1.74 -1.16
CA ASN A 141 -6.34 0.37 -1.43
C ASN A 141 -7.87 0.22 -1.42
N MET A 142 -8.33 -0.79 -2.15
CA MET A 142 -9.70 -1.29 -2.12
C MET A 142 -9.68 -2.78 -1.78
N ILE A 143 -10.56 -3.22 -0.86
CA ILE A 143 -10.62 -4.61 -0.39
C ILE A 143 -11.99 -5.22 -0.74
N LEU A 144 -11.97 -6.45 -1.25
CA LEU A 144 -13.12 -7.24 -1.65
C LEU A 144 -13.06 -8.63 -1.02
N GLY A 145 -14.19 -9.11 -0.53
CA GLY A 145 -14.43 -10.53 -0.28
C GLY A 145 -15.20 -11.16 -1.44
N LYS A 146 -15.45 -12.47 -1.38
CA LYS A 146 -16.27 -13.17 -2.36
C LYS A 146 -17.69 -12.58 -2.43
N GLY A 147 -18.01 -11.90 -3.53
CA GLY A 147 -19.28 -11.20 -3.72
C GLY A 147 -19.56 -10.10 -2.69
N PHE A 148 -18.52 -9.52 -2.08
CA PHE A 148 -18.66 -8.59 -0.97
C PHE A 148 -17.69 -7.42 -1.07
N PHE A 149 -18.19 -6.20 -0.95
CA PHE A 149 -17.36 -5.00 -0.88
C PHE A 149 -17.16 -4.55 0.58
N VAL A 150 -15.89 -4.45 0.99
CA VAL A 150 -15.53 -3.90 2.31
C VAL A 150 -15.37 -2.39 2.15
N THR A 151 -16.22 -1.61 2.80
CA THR A 151 -16.08 -0.15 2.75
C THR A 151 -14.75 0.26 3.39
N PRO A 152 -14.06 1.32 2.91
CA PRO A 152 -12.80 1.76 3.52
C PRO A 152 -12.93 2.10 5.01
N SER A 153 -14.11 2.56 5.44
CA SER A 153 -14.39 2.86 6.85
C SER A 153 -14.50 1.59 7.70
N ASP A 154 -15.13 0.55 7.20
CA ASP A 154 -15.22 -0.74 7.91
C ASP A 154 -13.88 -1.47 7.88
N SER A 155 -13.11 -1.34 6.78
CA SER A 155 -11.78 -1.93 6.64
C SER A 155 -10.84 -1.50 7.77
N VAL A 156 -10.71 -0.19 8.01
CA VAL A 156 -9.87 0.30 9.12
C VAL A 156 -10.40 -0.12 10.49
N ALA A 157 -11.72 -0.21 10.68
CA ALA A 157 -12.31 -0.70 11.92
C ALA A 157 -12.03 -2.19 12.17
N ILE A 158 -12.12 -3.03 11.14
CA ILE A 158 -11.79 -4.47 11.20
C ILE A 158 -10.30 -4.65 11.53
N ILE A 159 -9.41 -3.90 10.85
CA ILE A 159 -7.97 -3.94 11.14
C ILE A 159 -7.72 -3.56 12.59
N ALA A 160 -8.24 -2.41 13.05
CA ALA A 160 -8.04 -1.93 14.42
C ALA A 160 -8.57 -2.93 15.48
N ALA A 161 -9.70 -3.58 15.22
CA ALA A 161 -10.30 -4.54 16.14
C ALA A 161 -9.48 -5.83 16.31
N ASN A 162 -8.65 -6.19 15.33
CA ASN A 162 -7.86 -7.42 15.31
C ASN A 162 -6.34 -7.17 15.36
N ALA A 163 -5.89 -5.91 15.29
CA ALA A 163 -4.49 -5.55 15.12
C ALA A 163 -3.57 -6.18 16.17
N GLN A 164 -3.98 -6.14 17.44
CA GLN A 164 -3.16 -6.67 18.54
C GLN A 164 -2.94 -8.18 18.45
N GLU A 165 -3.94 -8.92 17.98
CA GLU A 165 -3.90 -10.38 17.88
C GLU A 165 -3.23 -10.83 16.58
N ALA A 166 -3.51 -10.14 15.46
CA ALA A 166 -3.17 -10.61 14.13
C ALA A 166 -1.91 -9.97 13.52
N ILE A 167 -1.44 -8.81 14.01
CA ILE A 167 -0.34 -8.07 13.41
C ILE A 167 0.83 -7.96 14.41
N PRO A 168 1.96 -8.66 14.17
CA PRO A 168 3.12 -8.66 15.07
C PRO A 168 3.61 -7.27 15.50
N TYR A 169 3.59 -6.29 14.60
CA TYR A 169 3.93 -4.90 14.92
C TYR A 169 3.07 -4.31 16.05
N PHE A 170 1.79 -4.68 16.12
CA PHE A 170 0.84 -4.19 17.13
C PHE A 170 0.66 -5.15 18.32
N LYS A 171 1.58 -6.08 18.57
CA LYS A 171 1.46 -7.07 19.68
C LYS A 171 1.16 -6.46 21.07
N SER A 172 1.58 -5.22 21.32
CA SER A 172 1.30 -4.47 22.55
C SER A 172 -0.02 -3.69 22.52
N GLY A 173 -0.79 -3.83 21.46
CA GLY A 173 -1.97 -3.03 21.17
C GLY A 173 -1.64 -1.72 20.44
N PRO A 174 -2.60 -1.15 19.68
CA PRO A 174 -2.49 0.22 19.16
C PRO A 174 -2.44 1.24 20.30
N LYS A 175 -1.65 2.31 20.13
CA LYS A 175 -1.58 3.41 21.12
C LYS A 175 -2.76 4.38 21.07
N GLY A 176 -3.44 4.45 19.92
CA GLY A 176 -4.57 5.31 19.66
C GLY A 176 -5.11 5.07 18.26
N LEU A 177 -6.30 5.58 17.98
CA LEU A 177 -6.99 5.44 16.71
C LEU A 177 -7.41 6.82 16.20
N ALA A 178 -7.36 7.03 14.89
CA ALA A 178 -7.80 8.29 14.29
C ALA A 178 -8.49 8.05 12.94
N ARG A 179 -9.47 8.89 12.62
CA ARG A 179 -10.08 8.95 11.28
C ARG A 179 -10.31 10.40 10.85
N SER A 180 -10.46 10.58 9.54
CA SER A 180 -10.94 11.86 9.03
C SER A 180 -12.44 12.02 9.33
N MET A 181 -12.90 13.24 9.58
CA MET A 181 -14.30 13.56 9.86
C MET A 181 -15.31 12.93 8.85
N PRO A 182 -15.08 12.91 7.52
CA PRO A 182 -16.04 12.29 6.60
C PRO A 182 -16.05 10.75 6.63
N THR A 183 -15.06 10.09 7.26
CA THR A 183 -15.03 8.64 7.43
C THR A 183 -16.12 8.21 8.42
N SER A 184 -16.79 7.08 8.18
CA SER A 184 -17.88 6.64 9.06
C SER A 184 -17.41 6.32 10.49
N GLY A 185 -18.35 6.35 11.45
CA GLY A 185 -18.08 6.12 12.87
C GLY A 185 -17.79 4.68 13.29
N ALA A 186 -17.49 3.77 12.35
CA ALA A 186 -17.21 2.36 12.66
C ALA A 186 -15.97 2.19 13.55
N LEU A 187 -14.91 2.98 13.29
CA LEU A 187 -13.67 2.94 14.07
C LEU A 187 -13.87 3.45 15.50
N ASP A 188 -14.78 4.39 15.71
CA ASP A 188 -15.13 4.99 17.00
C ASP A 188 -15.64 3.90 17.95
N ARG A 189 -16.46 2.97 17.44
CA ARG A 189 -16.98 1.82 18.21
C ARG A 189 -15.88 0.87 18.67
N VAL A 190 -14.86 0.68 17.83
CA VAL A 190 -13.68 -0.12 18.18
C VAL A 190 -12.90 0.59 19.27
N ALA A 191 -12.65 1.89 19.13
CA ALA A 191 -11.96 2.68 20.15
C ALA A 191 -12.70 2.66 21.50
N GLU A 192 -14.02 2.83 21.50
CA GLU A 192 -14.86 2.74 22.71
C GLU A 192 -14.73 1.36 23.38
N LYS A 193 -14.82 0.28 22.60
CA LYS A 193 -14.75 -1.10 23.10
C LYS A 193 -13.40 -1.41 23.75
N PHE A 194 -12.31 -1.00 23.12
CA PHE A 194 -10.94 -1.25 23.60
C PHE A 194 -10.40 -0.15 24.51
N LYS A 195 -11.20 0.90 24.78
CA LYS A 195 -10.85 2.06 25.61
C LYS A 195 -9.56 2.74 25.14
N LEU A 196 -9.40 2.89 23.83
CA LEU A 196 -8.25 3.54 23.21
C LEU A 196 -8.50 5.04 23.03
N PRO A 197 -7.46 5.90 23.12
CA PRO A 197 -7.54 7.28 22.65
C PRO A 197 -8.04 7.33 21.21
N PHE A 198 -9.01 8.22 20.93
CA PHE A 198 -9.62 8.36 19.62
C PHE A 198 -9.65 9.81 19.17
N PHE A 199 -9.30 10.04 17.89
CA PHE A 199 -9.24 11.37 17.29
C PHE A 199 -10.01 11.43 15.98
N GLU A 200 -11.00 12.30 15.91
CA GLU A 200 -11.60 12.73 14.65
C GLU A 200 -10.86 13.98 14.17
N VAL A 201 -10.28 13.93 12.97
CA VAL A 201 -9.46 15.03 12.41
C VAL A 201 -10.02 15.54 11.08
N PRO A 202 -9.70 16.78 10.65
CA PRO A 202 -10.06 17.22 9.31
C PRO A 202 -9.39 16.38 8.21
N THR A 203 -9.92 16.43 6.99
CA THR A 203 -9.31 15.74 5.84
C THR A 203 -7.91 16.29 5.56
N GLY A 204 -6.93 15.37 5.45
CA GLY A 204 -5.55 15.66 5.09
C GLY A 204 -4.54 14.95 6.00
N TRP A 205 -3.51 14.35 5.39
CA TRP A 205 -2.54 13.49 6.09
C TRP A 205 -1.77 14.19 7.22
N LYS A 206 -1.54 15.51 7.11
CA LYS A 206 -0.79 16.29 8.11
C LYS A 206 -1.31 16.17 9.55
N PHE A 207 -2.62 15.96 9.72
CA PHE A 207 -3.20 15.81 11.06
C PHE A 207 -2.88 14.45 11.67
N PHE A 208 -2.80 13.40 10.87
CA PHE A 208 -2.34 12.08 11.31
C PHE A 208 -0.85 12.10 11.65
N GLY A 209 -0.02 12.74 10.82
CA GLY A 209 1.42 12.90 11.09
C GLY A 209 1.69 13.54 12.45
N ASN A 210 1.01 14.65 12.78
CA ASN A 210 1.15 15.29 14.09
C ASN A 210 0.78 14.38 15.27
N LEU A 211 -0.19 13.47 15.10
CA LEU A 211 -0.58 12.52 16.14
C LEU A 211 0.43 11.37 16.28
N MET A 212 1.07 10.97 15.18
CA MET A 212 2.12 9.93 15.18
C MET A 212 3.43 10.45 15.79
N ASP A 213 3.79 11.71 15.54
CA ASP A 213 5.01 12.35 16.04
C ASP A 213 4.90 12.79 17.51
N ALA A 214 3.67 12.92 18.02
CA ALA A 214 3.45 13.27 19.41
C ALA A 214 3.98 12.16 20.32
N GLU A 215 5.03 12.45 21.09
CA GLU A 215 5.59 11.50 22.05
C GLU A 215 4.51 11.05 23.05
N SER A 216 4.23 9.74 23.06
CA SER A 216 3.33 9.07 24.02
C SER A 216 3.99 7.82 24.60
#